data_AF-A0A3D6DI73-F1
#
_entry.id   AF-A0A3D6DI73-F1
#
_cell.length_a   1.000
_cell.length_b   1.000
_cell.length_c   1.000
_cell.angle_alpha   90.00
_cell.angle_beta   90.00
_cell.angle_gamma   90.00
#
_symmetry.space_group_name_H-M   'P 1'
#
loop_
_entity.id
_entity.type
_entity.pdbx_description
1 polymer ?
#
loop_
_entity_poly.entity_id
_entity_poly.type
_entity_poly.pdbx_seq_one_letter_code
_entity_poly.pdbx_strand_id
1 'polypeptide(L)'
;MKGAEDKGQDQWLLDVSLVILVIYNGLFLLDVIFNGEGLGRWAATFMAFIDARRGWVTLFEVIAALSVFVDLIVRFDAYENRRRNARVTAIAICMAGLVFKAFTFYLNSAYLE
;
A
#
# COMPACT_ATOMS: atom_id res chain seq x y z
N MET A 1 8.95 15.14 -29.67
CA MET A 1 8.09 15.57 -28.54
C MET A 1 7.45 14.41 -27.75
N LYS A 2 7.63 13.13 -28.12
CA LYS A 2 7.05 11.98 -27.40
C LYS A 2 7.66 11.64 -26.02
N GLY A 3 8.90 12.05 -25.74
CA GLY A 3 9.60 11.65 -24.49
C GLY A 3 9.30 12.48 -23.24
N ALA A 4 8.49 13.54 -23.35
CA ALA A 4 8.10 14.39 -22.22
C ALA A 4 6.71 14.03 -21.67
N GLU A 5 5.78 13.58 -22.53
CA GLU A 5 4.47 13.06 -22.13
C GLU A 5 4.59 11.75 -21.33
N ASP A 6 5.46 10.83 -21.79
CA ASP A 6 5.67 9.51 -21.18
C ASP A 6 6.15 9.61 -19.72
N LYS A 7 7.11 10.50 -19.45
CA LYS A 7 7.65 10.73 -18.10
C LYS A 7 6.62 11.26 -17.11
N GLY A 8 5.67 12.07 -17.59
CA GLY A 8 4.57 12.59 -16.78
C GLY A 8 3.54 11.51 -16.46
N GLN A 9 3.24 10.66 -17.45
CA GLN A 9 2.29 9.57 -17.31
C GLN A 9 2.80 8.49 -16.34
N ASP A 10 4.08 8.09 -16.43
CA ASP A 10 4.71 7.13 -15.52
C ASP A 10 4.64 7.61 -14.06
N GLN A 11 4.94 8.89 -13.85
CA GLN A 11 4.97 9.47 -12.51
C GLN A 11 3.56 9.61 -11.92
N TRP A 12 2.57 9.89 -12.77
CA TRP A 12 1.17 9.85 -12.36
C TRP A 12 0.71 8.44 -11.97
N LEU A 13 1.12 7.41 -12.71
CA LEU A 13 0.79 6.01 -12.38
C LEU A 13 1.40 5.59 -11.03
N LEU A 14 2.62 6.01 -10.73
CA LEU A 14 3.26 5.76 -9.44
C LEU A 14 2.56 6.49 -8.29
N ASP A 15 2.12 7.72 -8.52
CA ASP A 15 1.40 8.50 -7.51
C ASP A 15 0.03 7.90 -7.21
N VAL A 16 -0.69 7.48 -8.25
CA VAL A 16 -1.97 6.76 -8.11
C VAL A 16 -1.75 5.45 -7.37
N SER A 17 -0.70 4.70 -7.71
CA SER A 17 -0.36 3.44 -7.03
C SER A 17 -0.07 3.66 -5.56
N LEU A 18 0.70 4.71 -5.21
CA LEU A 18 0.99 5.06 -3.83
C LEU A 18 -0.29 5.41 -3.05
N VAL A 19 -1.18 6.21 -3.64
CA VAL A 19 -2.46 6.56 -2.99
C VAL A 19 -3.31 5.32 -2.75
N ILE A 20 -3.41 4.43 -3.73
CA ILE A 20 -4.13 3.16 -3.61
C ILE A 20 -3.52 2.30 -2.49
N LEU A 21 -2.19 2.19 -2.44
CA LEU A 21 -1.47 1.43 -1.41
C LEU A 21 -1.73 1.98 0.00
N VAL A 22 -1.72 3.30 0.17
CA VAL A 22 -1.99 3.96 1.46
C VAL A 22 -3.43 3.70 1.88
N ILE A 23 -4.40 3.88 0.97
CA ILE A 23 -5.81 3.63 1.26
C ILE A 23 -6.03 2.16 1.63
N TYR A 24 -5.45 1.24 0.89
CA TYR A 24 -5.59 -0.20 1.15
C TYR A 24 -4.97 -0.61 2.49
N ASN A 25 -3.78 -0.10 2.83
CA ASN A 25 -3.18 -0.32 4.14
C ASN A 25 -4.01 0.31 5.27
N GLY A 26 -4.58 1.50 5.04
CA GLY A 26 -5.49 2.15 5.98
C GLY A 26 -6.76 1.34 6.22
N LEU A 27 -7.38 0.79 5.17
CA LEU A 27 -8.56 -0.08 5.27
C LEU A 27 -8.25 -1.36 6.06
N PHE A 28 -7.06 -1.93 5.88
CA PHE A 28 -6.61 -3.08 6.67
C PHE A 28 -6.48 -2.75 8.15
N LEU A 29 -5.82 -1.65 8.47
CA LEU A 29 -5.68 -1.23 9.87
C LEU A 29 -7.03 -0.91 10.50
N LEU A 30 -7.95 -0.28 9.77
CA LEU A 30 -9.31 -0.03 10.26
C LEU A 30 -10.07 -1.33 10.54
N ASP A 31 -9.99 -2.31 9.65
CA ASP A 31 -10.61 -3.62 9.84
C ASP A 31 -10.07 -4.32 11.11
N VAL A 32 -8.74 -4.35 11.26
CA VAL A 32 -8.06 -4.95 12.42
C VAL A 32 -8.36 -4.21 13.73
N ILE A 33 -8.38 -2.87 13.74
CA ILE A 33 -8.58 -2.09 14.96
C ILE A 33 -10.05 -2.13 15.42
N PHE A 34 -11.00 -2.03 14.49
CA PHE A 34 -12.41 -1.92 14.82
C PHE A 34 -13.14 -3.26 14.85
N ASN A 35 -12.50 -4.38 14.50
CA ASN A 35 -13.10 -5.72 14.50
C ASN A 35 -14.50 -5.76 13.83
N GLY A 36 -14.68 -4.97 12.75
CA GLY A 36 -15.94 -4.90 12.02
C GLY A 36 -17.06 -4.04 12.65
N GLU A 37 -16.83 -3.33 13.76
CA GLU A 37 -17.82 -2.42 14.36
C GLU A 37 -17.74 -1.00 13.76
N GLY A 38 -18.90 -0.34 13.60
CA GLY A 38 -19.00 1.05 13.12
C GLY A 38 -18.42 1.27 11.72
N LEU A 39 -17.42 2.16 11.58
CA LEU A 39 -16.69 2.41 10.33
C LEU A 39 -15.93 1.16 9.84
N GLY A 40 -15.66 0.20 10.74
CA GLY A 40 -15.07 -1.10 10.42
C GLY A 40 -15.97 -2.00 9.58
N ARG A 41 -17.29 -1.82 9.57
CA ARG A 41 -18.21 -2.70 8.82
C ARG A 41 -18.07 -2.57 7.31
N TRP A 42 -17.84 -1.35 6.83
CA TRP A 42 -17.55 -1.09 5.41
C TRP A 42 -16.16 -1.60 5.03
N ALA A 43 -15.16 -1.43 5.92
CA ALA A 43 -13.82 -1.99 5.73
C ALA A 43 -13.85 -3.52 5.68
N ALA A 44 -14.58 -4.17 6.58
CA ALA A 44 -14.77 -5.62 6.63
C ALA A 44 -15.45 -6.17 5.38
N THR A 45 -16.47 -5.47 4.86
CA THR A 45 -17.15 -5.88 3.61
C THR A 45 -16.20 -5.79 2.41
N PHE A 46 -15.38 -4.75 2.35
CA PHE A 46 -14.38 -4.58 1.31
C PHE A 46 -13.25 -5.61 1.43
N MET A 47 -12.81 -5.89 2.66
CA MET A 47 -11.79 -6.91 2.92
C MET A 47 -12.28 -8.32 2.63
N ALA A 48 -13.54 -8.65 2.91
CA ALA A 48 -14.13 -9.93 2.53
C ALA A 48 -14.13 -10.14 1.00
N PHE A 49 -14.37 -9.08 0.22
CA PHE A 49 -14.27 -9.15 -1.25
C PHE A 49 -12.82 -9.35 -1.71
N ILE A 50 -11.86 -8.70 -1.05
CA ILE A 50 -10.43 -8.85 -1.33
C ILE A 50 -9.92 -10.24 -0.93
N ASP A 51 -10.41 -10.80 0.17
CA ASP A 51 -10.00 -12.11 0.68
C ASP A 51 -10.33 -13.25 -0.31
N ALA A 52 -11.40 -13.11 -1.09
CA ALA A 52 -11.70 -14.04 -2.19
C ALA A 52 -10.59 -14.11 -3.26
N ARG A 53 -9.71 -13.10 -3.32
CA ARG A 53 -8.58 -12.98 -4.27
C ARG A 53 -7.27 -12.68 -3.56
N ARG A 54 -7.18 -13.02 -2.27
CA ARG A 54 -6.11 -12.61 -1.35
C ARG A 54 -4.71 -12.83 -1.92
N GLY A 55 -4.47 -14.00 -2.50
CA GLY A 55 -3.15 -14.35 -3.05
C GLY A 55 -2.67 -13.39 -4.13
N TRP A 56 -3.53 -13.07 -5.11
CA TRP A 56 -3.19 -12.15 -6.20
C TRP A 56 -3.09 -10.71 -5.71
N VAL A 57 -4.02 -10.27 -4.85
CA VAL A 57 -4.03 -8.90 -4.35
C VAL A 57 -2.79 -8.60 -3.51
N THR A 58 -2.39 -9.51 -2.62
CA THR A 58 -1.16 -9.35 -1.81
C THR A 58 0.09 -9.33 -2.69
N LEU A 59 0.16 -10.17 -3.73
CA LEU A 59 1.29 -10.18 -4.66
C LEU A 59 1.41 -8.85 -5.41
N PHE A 60 0.31 -8.35 -5.96
CA PHE A 60 0.29 -7.02 -6.61
C PHE A 60 0.58 -5.88 -5.63
N GLU A 61 0.11 -5.96 -4.39
CA GLU A 61 0.41 -5.00 -3.33
C GLU A 61 1.93 -4.93 -3.08
N VAL A 62 2.59 -6.08 -2.93
CA VAL A 62 4.03 -6.15 -2.71
C VAL A 62 4.81 -5.59 -3.89
N ILE A 63 4.46 -5.97 -5.13
CA ILE A 63 5.11 -5.44 -6.33
C ILE A 63 4.95 -3.92 -6.38
N ALA A 64 3.73 -3.40 -6.20
CA ALA A 64 3.47 -1.98 -6.25
C ALA A 64 4.24 -1.21 -5.16
N ALA A 65 4.26 -1.73 -3.93
CA ALA A 65 5.00 -1.12 -2.83
C ALA A 65 6.51 -1.08 -3.10
N LEU A 66 7.08 -2.17 -3.63
CA LEU A 66 8.49 -2.22 -4.02
C LEU A 66 8.79 -1.26 -5.17
N SER A 67 7.93 -1.17 -6.19
CA SER A 67 8.11 -0.24 -7.31
C SER A 67 8.13 1.21 -6.85
N VAL A 68 7.19 1.61 -5.98
CA VAL A 68 7.12 2.97 -5.45
C VAL A 68 8.28 3.26 -4.49
N PHE A 69 8.74 2.27 -3.71
CA PHE A 69 9.92 2.39 -2.87
C PHE A 69 11.21 2.57 -3.69
N VAL A 70 11.39 1.78 -4.74
CA VAL A 70 12.53 1.92 -5.65
C VAL A 70 12.50 3.27 -6.36
N ASP A 71 11.32 3.73 -6.82
CA ASP A 71 11.20 5.07 -7.41
C ASP A 71 11.62 6.17 -6.43
N LEU A 72 11.17 6.07 -5.16
CA LEU A 72 11.57 7.02 -4.12
C LEU A 72 13.09 7.05 -3.94
N ILE A 73 13.76 5.89 -3.91
CA ILE A 73 15.22 5.82 -3.77
C ILE A 73 15.90 6.47 -4.98
N VAL A 74 15.49 6.10 -6.19
CA VAL A 74 16.13 6.57 -7.43
C VAL A 74 15.93 8.07 -7.62
N ARG A 75 14.74 8.60 -7.28
CA ARG A 75 14.38 10.01 -7.49
C ARG A 75 14.44 10.83 -6.20
N PHE A 76 15.06 10.32 -5.13
CA PHE A 76 15.04 10.96 -3.81
C PHE A 76 15.50 12.43 -3.84
N ASP A 77 16.59 12.70 -4.56
CA ASP A 77 17.18 14.04 -4.68
C ASP A 77 16.44 14.96 -5.67
N ALA A 78 15.56 14.41 -6.51
CA ALA A 78 14.78 15.19 -7.47
C ALA A 78 13.51 15.80 -6.83
N TYR A 79 13.11 15.34 -5.65
CA TYR A 79 11.91 15.82 -4.97
C TYR A 79 12.18 17.02 -4.06
N GLU A 80 11.30 18.02 -4.13
CA GLU A 80 11.29 19.16 -3.21
C GLU A 80 11.10 18.72 -1.75
N ASN A 81 11.86 19.28 -0.81
CA ASN A 81 11.98 18.79 0.59
C ASN A 81 10.64 18.45 1.26
N ARG A 82 9.61 19.29 1.11
CA ARG A 82 8.30 19.06 1.75
C ARG A 82 7.55 17.88 1.13
N ARG A 83 7.56 17.76 -0.21
CA ARG A 83 6.92 16.66 -0.93
C ARG A 83 7.68 15.34 -0.75
N ARG A 84 9.01 15.43 -0.66
CA ARG A 84 9.89 14.31 -0.36
C ARG A 84 9.55 13.69 0.99
N ASN A 85 9.52 14.48 2.05
CA ASN A 85 9.21 13.98 3.39
C ASN A 85 7.83 13.31 3.44
N ALA A 86 6.81 13.91 2.81
CA ALA A 86 5.48 13.31 2.74
C ALA A 86 5.48 11.96 2.01
N ARG A 87 6.17 11.84 0.87
CA ARG A 87 6.31 10.56 0.13
C ARG A 87 7.06 9.52 0.96
N VAL A 88 8.17 9.90 1.59
CA VAL A 88 8.95 9.00 2.45
C VAL A 88 8.07 8.44 3.56
N THR A 89 7.30 9.30 4.25
CA THR A 89 6.39 8.87 5.31
C THR A 89 5.29 7.94 4.77
N ALA A 90 4.67 8.27 3.64
CA ALA A 90 3.63 7.43 3.04
C ALA A 90 4.16 6.04 2.67
N ILE A 91 5.33 5.98 2.05
CA ILE A 91 5.97 4.72 1.66
C ILE A 91 6.39 3.92 2.90
N ALA A 92 6.95 4.58 3.91
CA ALA A 92 7.28 3.93 5.18
C ALA A 92 6.05 3.30 5.84
N ILE A 93 4.90 3.99 5.83
CA ILE A 93 3.62 3.45 6.32
C ILE A 93 3.20 2.23 5.50
N CYS A 94 3.27 2.28 4.17
CA CYS A 94 2.93 1.14 3.31
C CYS A 94 3.84 -0.08 3.59
N MET A 95 5.15 0.14 3.72
CA MET A 95 6.11 -0.94 4.00
C MET A 95 5.89 -1.53 5.40
N ALA A 96 5.66 -0.68 6.41
CA ALA A 96 5.33 -1.13 7.76
C ALA A 96 4.00 -1.92 7.79
N GLY A 97 2.99 -1.46 7.05
CA GLY A 97 1.70 -2.14 6.91
C GLY A 97 1.83 -3.50 6.24
N LEU A 98 2.67 -3.63 5.20
CA LEU A 98 2.99 -4.92 4.57
C LEU A 98 3.66 -5.90 5.53
N VAL A 99 4.66 -5.44 6.30
CA VAL A 99 5.32 -6.28 7.32
C VAL A 99 4.33 -6.70 8.40
N PHE A 100 3.48 -5.77 8.85
CA PHE A 100 2.45 -6.06 9.83
C PHE A 100 1.43 -7.07 9.30
N LYS A 101 0.95 -6.93 8.06
CA LYS A 101 0.10 -7.92 7.39
C LYS A 101 0.76 -9.29 7.33
N ALA A 102 2.03 -9.36 6.90
CA ALA A 102 2.78 -10.60 6.86
C ALA A 102 2.90 -11.25 8.25
N PHE A 103 3.10 -10.43 9.29
CA PHE A 103 3.13 -10.89 10.68
C PHE A 103 1.77 -11.42 11.15
N THR A 104 0.67 -10.71 10.89
CA THR A 104 -0.69 -11.20 11.23
C THR A 104 -1.05 -12.49 10.49
N PHE A 105 -0.63 -12.62 9.22
CA PHE A 105 -0.78 -13.86 8.46
C PHE A 105 0.02 -15.00 9.10
N TYR A 106 1.29 -14.74 9.46
CA TYR A 106 2.13 -15.72 10.14
C TYR A 106 1.50 -16.19 11.45
N LEU A 107 1.04 -15.25 12.30
CA LEU A 107 0.34 -15.59 13.54
C LEU A 107 -0.91 -16.44 13.27
N ASN A 108 -1.77 -16.03 12.34
CA ASN A 108 -2.96 -16.83 11.99
C ASN A 108 -2.58 -18.23 11.49
N SER A 109 -1.50 -18.37 10.72
CA SER A 109 -1.03 -19.68 10.28
C SER A 109 -0.46 -20.54 11.42
N ALA A 110 0.19 -19.90 12.40
CA ALA A 110 0.81 -20.57 13.54
C ALA A 110 -0.21 -20.93 14.65
N TYR A 111 -1.32 -20.21 14.76
CA TYR A 111 -2.41 -20.48 15.71
C TYR A 111 -3.53 -21.37 15.14
N LEU A 112 -3.46 -21.75 13.85
CA LEU A 112 -4.41 -22.67 13.20
C LEU A 112 -3.90 -24.13 13.16
N GLU A 113 -2.91 -24.47 13.99
CA GLU A 113 -2.68 -25.83 14.51
C GLU A 113 -3.37 -26.00 15.87
#